data_AF-A0AAQ3PH52-F1
#
_entry.id   AF-A0AAQ3PH52-F1
#
_cell.length_a   1.000
_cell.length_b   1.000
_cell.length_c   1.000
_cell.angle_alpha   90.00
_cell.angle_beta   90.00
_cell.angle_gamma   90.00
#
_symmetry.space_group_name_H-M   'P 1'
#
loop_
_entity.id
_entity.type
_entity.pdbx_description
1 polymer ?
#
loop_
_entity_poly.entity_id
_entity_poly.type
_entity_poly.pdbx_seq_one_letter_code
_entity_poly.pdbx_strand_id
1 'polypeptide(L)'
;MRAVILESLRLHPPVPLVLRDVAGPPEGVAAAGTASGSTTTPPQPPLDDGGAPVVRFVFMAEDIGRGRKAWTDPDEFRPERFLVGGEREDVGAVPGPKEIKMMPFGAGRRHCPAVGLAMIHVACFLAALVREFQWAAAAAALTSRRSMRCLSG
;
A
#
# COMPACT_ATOMS: atom_id res chain seq x y z
N MET A 1 13.28 8.77 10.61
CA MET A 1 13.37 7.61 9.68
C MET A 1 12.10 6.79 9.58
N ARG A 2 11.49 6.36 10.70
CA ARG A 2 10.21 5.61 10.70
C ARG A 2 9.11 6.25 9.85
N ALA A 3 8.92 7.56 9.97
CA ALA A 3 7.95 8.33 9.20
C ALA A 3 8.14 8.20 7.68
N VAL A 4 9.38 8.29 7.20
CA VAL A 4 9.74 8.12 5.78
C VAL A 4 9.35 6.72 5.30
N ILE A 5 9.66 5.69 6.10
CA ILE A 5 9.32 4.29 5.78
C ILE A 5 7.81 4.10 5.70
N LEU A 6 7.06 4.63 6.68
CA LEU A 6 5.60 4.51 6.67
C LEU A 6 4.97 5.23 5.49
N GLU A 7 5.46 6.41 5.12
CA GLU A 7 4.97 7.13 3.95
C GLU A 7 5.32 6.40 2.64
N SER A 8 6.53 5.83 2.52
CA SER A 8 6.89 4.97 1.41
C SER A 8 5.98 3.75 1.31
N LEU A 9 5.68 3.08 2.42
CA LEU A 9 4.82 1.90 2.45
C LEU A 9 3.35 2.22 2.17
N ARG A 10 2.89 3.42 2.53
CA ARG A 10 1.54 3.90 2.22
C ARG A 10 1.36 4.10 0.72
N LEU A 11 2.33 4.75 0.08
CA LEU A 11 2.29 5.05 -1.35
C LEU A 11 2.69 3.86 -2.22
N HIS A 12 3.62 3.02 -1.76
CA HIS A 12 4.17 1.91 -2.53
C HIS A 12 4.19 0.63 -1.68
N PRO A 13 3.01 0.06 -1.37
CA PRO A 13 2.94 -1.17 -0.61
C PRO A 13 3.63 -2.31 -1.38
N PRO A 14 4.54 -3.08 -0.74
CA PRO A 14 5.24 -4.18 -1.41
C PRO A 14 4.30 -5.26 -1.97
N VAL A 15 3.13 -5.40 -1.34
CA VAL A 15 2.04 -6.28 -1.78
C VAL A 15 0.81 -5.41 -2.06
N PRO A 16 0.62 -4.91 -3.31
CA PRO A 16 -0.48 -4.01 -3.62
C PRO A 16 -1.84 -4.69 -3.60
N LEU A 17 -1.90 -6.02 -3.80
CA LEU A 17 -3.11 -6.82 -3.85
C LEU A 17 -3.21 -7.77 -2.65
N VAL A 18 -4.22 -7.60 -1.80
CA VAL A 18 -4.48 -8.50 -0.67
C VAL A 18 -5.79 -9.23 -0.89
N LEU A 19 -5.75 -10.56 -0.99
CA LEU A 19 -6.92 -11.40 -1.20
C LEU A 19 -7.39 -12.02 0.11
N ARG A 20 -8.72 -12.07 0.29
CA ARG A 20 -9.36 -12.75 1.43
C ARG A 20 -10.55 -13.55 0.97
N ASP A 21 -10.45 -14.85 1.18
CA ASP A 21 -11.56 -15.77 1.01
C ASP A 21 -12.31 -15.87 2.34
N VAL A 22 -13.63 -15.72 2.24
CA VAL A 22 -14.58 -15.84 3.34
C VAL A 22 -15.67 -16.80 2.89
N ALA A 23 -16.17 -17.62 3.80
CA ALA A 23 -17.35 -18.42 3.54
C ALA A 23 -18.50 -17.48 3.11
N GLY A 24 -19.02 -17.73 1.92
CA GLY A 24 -20.13 -17.00 1.36
C GLY A 24 -21.43 -17.32 2.12
N PRO A 25 -22.40 -16.40 2.08
CA PRO A 25 -23.74 -16.72 2.57
C PRO A 25 -24.34 -17.85 1.71
N PRO A 26 -25.35 -18.59 2.23
CA PRO A 26 -26.11 -19.54 1.42
C PRO A 26 -26.71 -18.85 0.18
N GLU A 27 -27.01 -19.64 -0.87
CA GLU A 27 -27.49 -19.14 -2.17
C GLU A 27 -28.58 -18.05 -2.04
N GLY A 28 -28.47 -17.00 -2.87
CA GLY A 28 -29.49 -15.95 -2.99
C GLY A 28 -29.29 -14.71 -2.12
N VAL A 29 -28.28 -14.68 -1.24
CA VAL A 29 -27.94 -13.48 -0.46
C VAL A 29 -26.72 -12.80 -1.07
N ALA A 30 -26.90 -11.59 -1.60
CA ALA A 30 -25.77 -10.78 -2.06
C ALA A 30 -24.86 -10.45 -0.88
N ALA A 31 -23.57 -10.78 -0.98
CA ALA A 31 -22.55 -10.31 -0.05
C ALA A 31 -22.33 -8.80 -0.28
N ALA A 32 -23.22 -7.98 0.27
CA ALA A 32 -23.10 -6.53 0.23
C ALA A 32 -22.05 -6.09 1.25
N GLY A 33 -20.88 -5.72 0.75
CA GLY A 33 -19.79 -5.19 1.56
C GLY A 33 -18.80 -4.45 0.69
N THR A 34 -19.15 -3.24 0.24
CA THR A 34 -18.19 -2.32 -0.38
C THR A 34 -17.42 -1.59 0.71
N ALA A 35 -16.30 -2.16 1.18
CA ALA A 35 -15.29 -1.35 1.84
C ALA A 35 -14.53 -0.54 0.78
N SER A 36 -14.23 0.73 1.06
CA SER A 36 -13.46 1.60 0.15
C SER A 36 -12.13 0.93 -0.20
N GLY A 37 -11.88 0.69 -1.48
CA GLY A 37 -10.68 -0.03 -1.96
C GLY A 37 -10.79 -1.55 -1.97
N SER A 38 -12.00 -2.12 -1.86
CA SER A 38 -12.24 -3.55 -2.04
C SER A 38 -13.30 -3.86 -3.09
N THR A 39 -13.05 -4.87 -3.92
CA THR A 39 -14.03 -5.44 -4.84
C THR A 39 -14.32 -6.88 -4.46
N THR A 40 -15.60 -7.26 -4.48
CA THR A 40 -16.05 -8.62 -4.25
C THR A 40 -16.20 -9.32 -5.60
N THR A 41 -15.63 -10.51 -5.76
CA THR A 41 -15.93 -11.35 -6.93
C THR A 41 -17.24 -12.11 -6.69
N PRO A 42 -17.99 -12.46 -7.75
CA PRO A 42 -19.17 -13.32 -7.61
C PRO A 42 -18.80 -14.63 -6.88
N PRO A 43 -19.74 -15.20 -6.09
CA PRO A 43 -19.51 -16.46 -5.37
C PRO A 43 -19.04 -17.53 -6.35
N GLN A 44 -17.92 -18.17 -6.04
CA GLN A 44 -17.42 -19.28 -6.86
C GLN A 44 -18.06 -20.58 -6.38
N PRO A 45 -18.47 -21.48 -7.30
CA PRO A 45 -18.94 -22.80 -6.93
C PRO A 45 -17.83 -23.55 -6.16
N PRO A 46 -18.18 -24.49 -5.27
CA PRO A 46 -17.20 -25.21 -4.48
C PRO A 46 -16.19 -25.90 -5.41
N LEU A 47 -14.90 -25.74 -5.10
CA LEU A 47 -13.89 -26.62 -5.64
C LEU A 47 -14.19 -28.00 -5.05
N ASP A 48 -14.71 -28.89 -5.90
CA ASP A 48 -14.72 -30.36 -5.81
C ASP A 48 -15.40 -31.11 -4.62
N ASP A 49 -15.77 -30.46 -3.50
CA ASP A 49 -16.14 -31.21 -2.28
C ASP A 49 -17.56 -30.96 -1.72
N GLY A 50 -18.43 -30.23 -2.43
CA GLY A 50 -19.75 -29.86 -1.87
C GLY A 50 -19.67 -28.88 -0.69
N GLY A 51 -18.55 -28.17 -0.55
CA GLY A 51 -18.34 -27.14 0.47
C GLY A 51 -19.23 -25.90 0.30
N ALA A 52 -19.21 -25.00 1.28
CA ALA A 52 -19.94 -23.72 1.18
C ALA A 52 -19.37 -22.84 0.06
N PRO A 53 -20.19 -22.01 -0.62
CA PRO A 53 -19.70 -21.06 -1.60
C PRO A 53 -18.65 -20.13 -0.98
N VAL A 54 -17.66 -19.70 -1.76
CA VAL A 54 -16.60 -18.80 -1.27
C VAL A 54 -16.77 -17.43 -1.91
N VAL A 55 -16.71 -16.40 -1.07
CA VAL A 55 -16.66 -15.00 -1.49
C VAL A 55 -15.22 -14.51 -1.33
N ARG A 56 -14.63 -14.06 -2.43
CA ARG A 56 -13.30 -13.45 -2.43
C ARG A 56 -13.42 -11.93 -2.40
N PHE A 57 -12.82 -11.35 -1.37
CA PHE A 57 -12.58 -9.93 -1.27
C PHE A 57 -11.19 -9.62 -1.80
N VAL A 58 -11.14 -8.69 -2.73
CA VAL A 58 -9.91 -8.19 -3.33
C VAL A 58 -9.67 -6.80 -2.79
N PHE A 59 -8.63 -6.60 -1.99
CA PHE A 59 -8.27 -5.29 -1.46
C PHE A 59 -7.06 -4.72 -2.17
N MET A 60 -7.20 -3.50 -2.67
CA MET A 60 -6.11 -2.72 -3.26
C MET A 60 -5.47 -1.86 -2.16
N ALA A 61 -4.31 -2.29 -1.66
CA ALA A 61 -3.65 -1.63 -0.53
C ALA A 61 -3.26 -0.17 -0.83
N GLU A 62 -2.90 0.10 -2.09
CA GLU A 62 -2.57 1.43 -2.61
C GLU A 62 -3.80 2.37 -2.61
N ASP A 63 -4.98 1.87 -2.99
CA ASP A 63 -6.22 2.66 -2.95
C ASP A 63 -6.62 3.03 -1.53
N ILE A 64 -6.44 2.10 -0.59
CA ILE A 64 -6.68 2.34 0.84
C ILE A 64 -5.70 3.40 1.36
N GLY A 65 -4.40 3.25 1.03
CA GLY A 65 -3.35 4.19 1.41
C GLY A 65 -3.49 5.58 0.77
N ARG A 66 -4.25 5.73 -0.32
CA ARG A 66 -4.53 7.00 -1.02
C ARG A 66 -5.96 7.50 -0.88
N GLY A 67 -6.76 6.88 -0.01
CA GLY A 67 -8.16 7.27 0.18
C GLY A 67 -8.28 8.73 0.65
N ARG A 68 -8.85 9.61 -0.19
CA ARG A 68 -9.03 11.05 0.09
C ARG A 68 -9.83 11.35 1.38
N LYS A 69 -10.63 10.40 1.86
CA LYS A 69 -11.35 10.53 3.14
C LYS A 69 -10.43 10.37 4.36
N ALA A 70 -9.34 9.61 4.21
CA ALA A 70 -8.42 9.27 5.28
C ALA A 70 -7.06 10.00 5.19
N TRP A 71 -6.75 10.65 4.06
CA TRP A 71 -5.44 11.27 3.85
C TRP A 71 -5.57 12.62 3.16
N THR A 72 -5.04 13.66 3.80
CA THR A 72 -4.86 14.98 3.19
C THR A 72 -3.69 14.94 2.21
N ASP A 73 -3.91 15.43 0.98
CA ASP A 73 -2.96 15.35 -0.15
C ASP A 73 -2.43 13.92 -0.33
N PRO A 74 -3.30 12.95 -0.68
CA PRO A 74 -2.96 11.53 -0.60
C PRO A 74 -1.84 11.10 -1.54
N ASP A 75 -1.65 11.83 -2.63
CA ASP A 75 -0.66 11.52 -3.66
C ASP A 75 0.72 12.16 -3.35
N GLU A 76 0.79 13.05 -2.36
CA GLU A 76 2.03 13.70 -1.94
C GLU A 76 2.82 12.79 -0.98
N PHE A 77 4.13 12.70 -1.21
CA PHE A 77 5.06 12.07 -0.27
C PHE A 77 5.39 13.05 0.86
N ARG A 78 4.68 12.93 2.00
CA ARG A 78 4.80 13.84 3.16
C ARG A 78 4.98 13.07 4.47
N PRO A 79 6.21 12.61 4.78
CA PRO A 79 6.51 11.81 5.98
C PRO A 79 6.10 12.46 7.30
N GLU A 80 6.08 13.79 7.37
CA GLU A 80 5.79 14.58 8.55
C GLU A 80 4.43 14.23 9.18
N ARG A 81 3.49 13.71 8.39
CA ARG A 81 2.19 13.26 8.87
C ARG A 81 2.27 12.17 9.96
N PHE A 82 3.36 11.40 9.99
CA PHE A 82 3.59 10.33 10.99
C PHE A 82 4.49 10.74 12.15
N LEU A 83 4.93 12.00 12.21
CA LEU A 83 5.71 12.52 13.34
C LEU A 83 4.81 12.91 14.51
N VAL A 84 5.42 13.20 15.66
CA VAL A 84 4.69 13.67 16.85
C VAL A 84 3.96 14.97 16.54
N GLY A 85 2.66 15.02 16.83
CA GLY A 85 1.77 16.13 16.49
C GLY A 85 1.32 16.15 15.02
N GLY A 86 1.70 15.16 14.21
CA GLY A 86 1.29 15.01 12.82
C GLY A 86 -0.14 14.46 12.66
N GLU A 87 -0.73 14.64 11.47
CA GLU A 87 -2.10 14.21 11.11
C GLU A 87 -2.39 12.73 11.43
N ARG A 88 -1.36 11.88 11.38
CA ARG A 88 -1.44 10.41 11.43
C ARG A 88 -0.36 9.81 12.33
N GLU A 89 0.00 10.50 13.42
CA GLU A 89 0.91 9.99 14.46
C GLU A 89 0.46 8.62 15.01
N ASP A 90 -0.85 8.40 15.10
CA ASP A 90 -1.49 7.17 15.60
C ASP A 90 -1.39 5.98 14.63
N VAL A 91 -0.95 6.21 13.39
CA VAL A 91 -0.92 5.19 12.34
C VAL A 91 0.45 4.51 12.29
N GLY A 92 0.44 3.18 12.20
CA GLY A 92 1.63 2.35 12.09
C GLY A 92 1.57 1.35 10.94
N ALA A 93 2.65 0.57 10.81
CA ALA A 93 2.77 -0.49 9.80
C ALA A 93 1.77 -1.64 9.99
N VAL A 94 1.31 -1.85 11.23
CA VAL A 94 0.20 -2.75 11.57
C VAL A 94 -1.04 -1.90 11.86
N PRO A 95 -2.14 -2.10 11.12
CA PRO A 95 -3.36 -1.33 11.35
C PRO A 95 -3.99 -1.65 12.70
N GLY A 96 -4.50 -0.62 13.38
CA GLY A 96 -5.23 -0.77 14.64
C GLY A 96 -6.64 -1.37 14.45
N PRO A 97 -7.34 -1.70 15.56
CA PRO A 97 -8.62 -2.40 15.51
C PRO A 97 -9.82 -1.54 15.13
N LYS A 98 -9.71 -0.20 15.19
CA LYS A 98 -10.84 0.71 14.95
C LYS A 98 -11.02 1.06 13.47
N GLU A 99 -9.95 1.50 12.82
CA GLU A 99 -9.98 1.96 11.44
C GLU A 99 -8.66 1.62 10.73
N ILE A 100 -8.78 1.09 9.51
CA ILE A 100 -7.65 0.73 8.67
C ILE A 100 -7.45 1.84 7.64
N LYS A 101 -6.52 2.76 7.93
CA LYS A 101 -6.17 3.88 7.03
C LYS A 101 -5.14 3.48 5.96
N MET A 102 -4.35 2.44 6.23
CA MET A 102 -3.41 1.79 5.32
C MET A 102 -3.18 0.36 5.80
N MET A 103 -2.67 -0.55 4.96
CA MET A 103 -2.35 -1.92 5.38
C MET A 103 -1.19 -2.55 4.58
N PRO A 104 0.03 -1.97 4.63
CA PRO A 104 1.15 -2.41 3.79
C PRO A 104 1.60 -3.85 4.05
N PHE A 105 1.25 -4.40 5.21
CA PHE A 105 1.53 -5.77 5.62
C PHE A 105 0.25 -6.57 5.91
N GLY A 106 -0.88 -6.14 5.32
CA GLY A 106 -2.21 -6.65 5.65
C GLY A 106 -2.71 -6.18 7.03
N ALA A 107 -3.84 -6.73 7.45
CA ALA A 107 -4.53 -6.34 8.69
C ALA A 107 -5.18 -7.55 9.41
N GLY A 108 -5.57 -7.35 10.66
CA GLY A 108 -6.29 -8.33 11.48
C GLY A 108 -5.45 -9.56 11.85
N ARG A 109 -6.12 -10.70 12.11
CA ARG A 109 -5.47 -11.95 12.56
C ARG A 109 -4.48 -12.57 11.56
N ARG A 110 -4.53 -12.13 10.29
CA ARG A 110 -3.71 -12.67 9.20
C ARG A 110 -2.80 -11.58 8.59
N HIS A 111 -2.38 -10.59 9.38
CA HIS A 111 -1.33 -9.66 8.98
C HIS A 111 0.03 -10.38 8.92
N CYS A 112 1.00 -9.79 8.23
CA CYS A 112 2.34 -10.36 8.12
C CYS A 112 2.96 -10.57 9.51
N PRO A 113 3.31 -11.81 9.91
CA PRO A 113 3.91 -12.07 11.22
C PRO A 113 5.32 -11.46 11.33
N ALA A 114 5.98 -11.16 10.20
CA ALA A 114 7.33 -10.62 10.15
C ALA A 114 7.37 -9.08 10.06
N VAL A 115 6.27 -8.37 10.30
CA VAL A 115 6.21 -6.90 10.19
C VAL A 115 7.27 -6.18 11.04
N GLY A 116 7.50 -6.64 12.28
CA GLY A 116 8.54 -6.07 13.15
C GLY A 116 9.94 -6.20 12.55
N LEU A 117 10.28 -7.40 12.05
CA LEU A 117 11.56 -7.66 11.40
C LEU A 117 11.71 -6.84 10.10
N ALA A 118 10.67 -6.76 9.28
CA ALA A 118 10.68 -5.99 8.06
C ALA A 118 10.94 -4.50 8.32
N MET A 119 10.28 -3.91 9.33
CA MET A 119 10.49 -2.51 9.69
C MET A 119 11.91 -2.23 10.18
N ILE A 120 12.50 -3.14 10.97
CA ILE A 120 13.91 -3.04 11.38
C ILE A 120 14.83 -3.12 10.16
N HIS A 121 14.61 -4.11 9.30
CA HIS A 121 15.47 -4.35 8.14
C HIS A 121 15.46 -3.17 7.17
N VAL A 122 14.29 -2.63 6.84
CA VAL A 122 14.16 -1.45 5.97
C VAL A 122 14.78 -0.22 6.62
N ALA A 123 14.62 -0.03 7.94
CA ALA A 123 15.25 1.07 8.65
C ALA A 123 16.78 0.98 8.61
N CYS A 124 17.36 -0.19 8.91
CA CYS A 124 18.81 -0.42 8.82
C CYS A 124 19.34 -0.22 7.41
N PHE A 125 18.65 -0.76 6.41
CA PHE A 125 19.03 -0.66 5.01
C PHE A 125 19.05 0.80 4.53
N LEU A 126 17.94 1.52 4.75
CA LEU A 126 17.87 2.93 4.41
C LEU A 126 18.87 3.77 5.22
N ALA A 127 19.14 3.44 6.49
CA ALA A 127 20.11 4.17 7.33
C ALA A 127 21.53 4.02 6.80
N ALA A 128 21.91 2.81 6.39
CA ALA A 128 23.20 2.55 5.76
C ALA A 128 23.32 3.32 4.45
N LEU A 129 22.27 3.26 3.62
CA LEU A 129 22.20 4.00 2.37
C LEU A 129 22.42 5.50 2.59
N VAL A 130 21.67 6.14 3.50
CA VAL A 130 21.72 7.61 3.65
C VAL A 130 22.98 8.11 4.32
N ARG A 131 23.67 7.23 5.03
CA ARG A 131 24.97 7.52 5.64
C ARG A 131 26.09 7.47 4.61
N GLU A 132 26.04 6.54 3.66
CA GLU A 132 27.16 6.23 2.76
C GLU A 132 27.05 6.92 1.40
N PHE A 133 25.86 7.32 0.97
CA PHE A 133 25.63 7.85 -0.37
C PHE A 133 24.99 9.24 -0.35
N GLN A 134 25.40 10.07 -1.31
CA GLN A 134 24.66 11.26 -1.71
C GLN A 134 23.94 10.93 -3.03
N TRP A 135 22.63 11.13 -3.07
CA TRP A 135 21.85 10.89 -4.27
C TRP A 135 21.65 12.15 -5.06
N ALA A 136 21.76 12.00 -6.37
CA ALA A 136 21.24 12.93 -7.35
C ALA A 136 20.30 12.16 -8.28
N ALA A 137 19.33 12.87 -8.87
CA ALA A 137 18.59 12.29 -9.97
C ALA A 137 19.58 11.92 -11.09
N ALA A 138 19.38 10.77 -11.72
CA ALA A 138 20.10 10.48 -12.96
C ALA A 138 19.80 11.64 -13.92
N ALA A 139 20.86 12.33 -14.40
CA ALA A 139 20.70 13.38 -15.40
C ALA A 139 19.83 12.83 -16.51
N ALA A 140 18.73 13.51 -16.83
CA ALA A 140 17.66 13.01 -17.69
C ALA A 140 18.23 12.42 -19.00
N ALA A 141 18.48 11.12 -19.01
CA ALA A 141 18.90 10.42 -20.20
C ALA A 141 17.63 10.21 -21.03
N LEU A 142 17.60 10.87 -22.19
CA LEU A 142 16.62 10.80 -23.29
C LEU A 142 15.46 11.80 -23.26
N THR A 143 15.76 13.06 -23.57
CA THR A 143 15.22 13.76 -24.77
C THR A 143 16.16 14.91 -25.17
N SER A 144 17.33 14.57 -25.71
CA SER A 144 18.01 15.42 -26.69
C SER A 144 17.93 14.71 -28.04
N ARG A 145 16.73 14.69 -28.63
CA ARG A 145 16.61 14.50 -30.07
C ARG A 145 16.75 15.88 -30.71
N ARG A 146 17.92 16.09 -31.32
CA ARG A 146 18.20 16.98 -32.45
C ARG A 146 17.68 18.42 -32.34
N SER A 147 18.63 19.33 -32.15
CA SER A 147 18.80 20.44 -33.09
C SER A 147 20.24 20.96 -33.02
N MET A 148 21.17 20.23 -33.65
CA MET A 148 22.35 20.88 -34.24
C MET A 148 21.80 21.81 -35.33
N ARG A 149 21.60 23.10 -34.99
CA ARG A 149 21.61 24.15 -36.00
C ARG A 149 23.08 24.43 -36.27
N CYS A 150 23.58 23.94 -37.40
CA CYS A 150 24.76 24.52 -38.02
C CYS A 150 24.42 25.98 -38.34
N LEU A 151 25.07 26.91 -37.66
CA LEU A 151 25.13 28.31 -38.07
C LEU A 151 26.19 28.39 -39.17
N SER A 152 25.74 28.58 -40.40
CA SER A 152 26.56 29.06 -41.51
C SER A 152 25.63 29.76 -42.51
N GLY A 153 25.81 31.08 -42.63
CA GLY A 153 25.06 31.98 -43.49
C GLY A 153 25.24 33.40 -43.00
#